data_AF-A0A442S8Q9-F1
#
_entry.id   AF-A0A442S8Q9-F1
#
_cell.length_a   1.000
_cell.length_b   1.000
_cell.length_c   1.000
_cell.angle_alpha   90.00
_cell.angle_beta   90.00
_cell.angle_gamma   90.00
#
_symmetry.space_group_name_H-M   'P 1'
#
loop_
_entity.id
_entity.type
_entity.pdbx_description
1 polymer ?
#
loop_
_entity_poly.entity_id
_entity_poly.type
_entity_poly.pdbx_seq_one_letter_code
_entity_poly.pdbx_strand_id
1 'polypeptide(L)'
;MAKEAKRGGKTETLTIRLDPKTRFILEYLSRLKGQNITTVVERAIMTAASHETVRDPKFPEEPDSWQRFWDVSDGCRALRMAERPEFSPTYEEERRLAFAKEHWPFFYASQQKETFLTFYVDVLWPRIDEFIQIHDDQKADDYFAAGKAMQGALRAAKLSAPEWPIHAKPKPSGPPRDLDDEIPF
;
A
#
# COMPACT_ATOMS: atom_id res chain seq x y z
N MET A 1 -19.57 -31.63 5.37
CA MET A 1 -18.52 -31.29 6.36
C MET A 1 -18.25 -29.80 6.26
N ALA A 2 -18.94 -28.97 7.04
CA ALA A 2 -18.73 -27.53 7.06
C ALA A 2 -17.53 -27.22 7.96
N LYS A 3 -16.49 -26.58 7.42
CA LYS A 3 -15.37 -26.04 8.21
C LYS A 3 -15.90 -24.83 8.99
N GLU A 4 -15.93 -24.93 10.30
CA GLU A 4 -16.15 -23.81 11.20
C GLU A 4 -15.13 -22.70 10.89
N ALA A 5 -15.64 -21.52 10.54
CA ALA A 5 -14.84 -20.32 10.47
C ALA A 5 -14.40 -19.95 11.89
N LYS A 6 -13.11 -20.12 12.20
CA LYS A 6 -12.49 -19.55 13.40
C LYS A 6 -12.61 -18.02 13.35
N ARG A 7 -13.71 -17.48 13.85
CA ARG A 7 -13.83 -16.09 14.30
C ARG A 7 -13.03 -15.96 15.59
N GLY A 8 -11.76 -15.63 15.45
CA GLY A 8 -10.87 -15.27 16.55
C GLY A 8 -9.77 -14.40 15.97
N GLY A 9 -9.97 -13.08 15.98
CA GLY A 9 -8.89 -12.14 15.68
C GLY A 9 -7.74 -12.46 16.62
N LYS A 10 -6.58 -12.81 16.06
CA LYS A 10 -5.39 -13.11 16.85
C LYS A 10 -5.01 -11.83 17.59
N THR A 11 -5.10 -11.83 18.91
CA THR A 11 -4.51 -10.79 19.74
C THR A 11 -3.00 -10.83 19.55
N GLU A 12 -2.38 -9.70 19.20
CA GLU A 12 -0.92 -9.59 19.10
C GLU A 12 -0.31 -9.31 20.48
N THR A 13 0.82 -9.94 20.79
CA THR A 13 1.52 -9.72 22.06
C THR A 13 2.58 -8.63 21.88
N LEU A 14 2.45 -7.55 22.64
CA LEU A 14 3.41 -6.44 22.65
C LEU A 14 4.21 -6.43 23.96
N THR A 15 5.55 -6.53 23.85
CA THR A 15 6.46 -6.42 25.00
C THR A 15 7.12 -5.05 25.01
N ILE A 16 6.87 -4.24 26.03
CA ILE A 16 7.45 -2.89 26.20
C ILE A 16 8.34 -2.87 27.43
N ARG A 17 9.52 -2.25 27.32
CA ARG A 17 10.37 -1.92 28.48
C ARG A 17 9.96 -0.55 29.00
N LEU A 18 9.56 -0.49 30.27
CA LEU A 18 9.18 0.75 30.96
C LEU A 18 10.09 0.95 32.16
N ASP A 19 10.43 2.20 32.43
CA ASP A 19 11.07 2.53 33.70
C ASP A 19 10.09 2.33 34.87
N PRO A 20 10.59 2.14 36.11
CA PRO A 20 9.73 1.85 37.26
C PRO A 20 8.64 2.90 37.52
N LYS A 21 8.91 4.18 37.24
CA LYS A 21 7.95 5.28 37.48
C LYS A 21 6.81 5.21 36.48
N THR A 22 7.11 5.03 35.19
CA THR A 22 6.07 4.90 34.15
C THR A 22 5.21 3.67 34.37
N ARG A 23 5.81 2.54 34.77
CA ARG A 23 5.07 1.34 35.15
C ARG A 23 4.09 1.61 36.29
N PHE A 24 4.56 2.27 37.37
CA PHE A 24 3.69 2.63 38.50
C PHE A 24 2.52 3.53 38.08
N ILE A 25 2.77 4.55 37.25
CA ILE A 25 1.71 5.44 36.74
C ILE A 25 0.66 4.66 35.96
N LEU A 26 1.08 3.73 35.09
CA LEU A 26 0.18 2.88 34.32
C LEU A 26 -0.69 1.98 35.22
N GLU A 27 -0.09 1.36 36.24
CA GLU A 27 -0.81 0.56 37.23
C GLU A 27 -1.79 1.40 38.06
N TYR A 28 -1.38 2.60 38.48
CA TYR A 28 -2.23 3.55 39.19
C TYR A 28 -3.45 3.95 38.35
N LEU A 29 -3.26 4.30 37.07
CA LEU A 29 -4.34 4.67 36.16
C LEU A 29 -5.30 3.51 35.90
N SER A 30 -4.77 2.30 35.72
CA SER A 30 -5.57 1.07 35.58
C SER A 30 -6.50 0.87 36.77
N ARG A 31 -5.98 1.00 38.01
CA ARG A 31 -6.79 0.89 39.24
C ARG A 31 -7.79 2.02 39.38
N LEU A 32 -7.37 3.27 39.14
CA LEU A 32 -8.22 4.46 39.26
C LEU A 32 -9.41 4.42 38.29
N LYS A 33 -9.20 3.91 37.07
CA LYS A 33 -10.23 3.82 36.03
C LYS A 33 -11.02 2.50 36.06
N GLY A 34 -10.63 1.54 36.89
CA GLY A 34 -11.25 0.21 36.93
C GLY A 34 -11.10 -0.57 35.62
N GLN A 35 -10.00 -0.36 34.90
CA GLN A 35 -9.74 -0.96 33.58
C GLN A 35 -8.46 -1.79 33.62
N ASN A 36 -8.36 -2.82 32.79
CA ASN A 36 -7.10 -3.54 32.67
C ASN A 36 -6.02 -2.65 32.00
N ILE A 37 -4.75 -2.97 32.25
CA ILE A 37 -3.61 -2.20 31.73
C ILE A 37 -3.68 -2.09 30.19
N THR A 38 -4.03 -3.17 29.50
CA THR A 38 -4.17 -3.21 28.03
C THR A 38 -5.14 -2.15 27.53
N THR A 39 -6.34 -2.04 28.11
CA THR A 39 -7.36 -1.05 27.74
C THR A 39 -6.89 0.38 28.00
N VAL A 40 -6.15 0.62 29.09
CA VAL A 40 -5.58 1.95 29.35
C VAL A 40 -4.57 2.32 28.26
N VAL A 41 -3.69 1.38 27.89
CA VAL A 41 -2.68 1.59 26.84
C VAL A 41 -3.35 1.80 25.48
N GLU A 42 -4.28 0.93 25.07
CA GLU A 42 -4.99 1.05 23.79
C GLU A 42 -5.71 2.39 23.67
N ARG A 43 -6.43 2.82 24.71
CA ARG A 43 -7.12 4.12 24.72
C ARG A 43 -6.14 5.28 24.64
N ALA A 44 -5.02 5.20 25.36
CA ALA A 44 -3.99 6.23 25.31
C ALA A 44 -3.39 6.35 23.90
N ILE A 45 -3.08 5.22 23.26
CA ILE A 45 -2.56 5.17 21.88
C ILE A 45 -3.60 5.73 20.90
N MET A 46 -4.85 5.29 20.98
CA MET A 46 -5.92 5.77 20.10
C MET A 46 -6.16 7.27 20.25
N THR A 47 -6.08 7.78 21.49
CA THR A 47 -6.22 9.22 21.75
C THR A 47 -5.04 9.98 21.17
N ALA A 48 -3.80 9.55 21.44
CA ALA A 48 -2.62 10.17 20.88
C ALA A 48 -2.65 10.17 19.35
N ALA A 49 -2.90 9.02 18.72
CA ALA A 49 -2.99 8.87 17.27
C ALA A 49 -4.11 9.71 16.63
N SER A 50 -5.21 9.99 17.36
CA SER A 50 -6.28 10.85 16.84
C SER A 50 -5.89 12.33 16.75
N HIS A 51 -4.84 12.75 17.47
CA HIS A 51 -4.31 14.11 17.42
C HIS A 51 -3.13 14.27 16.46
N GLU A 52 -2.55 13.15 15.99
CA GLU A 52 -1.45 13.15 15.03
C GLU A 52 -2.00 13.09 13.60
N THR A 53 -1.59 14.04 12.76
CA THR A 53 -2.04 14.13 11.37
C THR A 53 -0.88 14.42 10.44
N VAL A 54 -0.97 13.91 9.22
CA VAL A 54 -0.02 14.15 8.13
C VAL A 54 -0.69 15.07 7.10
N ARG A 55 0.01 16.08 6.61
CA ARG A 55 -0.55 17.02 5.63
C ARG A 55 -0.90 16.30 4.32
N ASP A 56 -2.12 16.43 3.80
CA ASP A 56 -2.45 15.92 2.46
C ASP A 56 -1.89 16.89 1.38
N PRO A 57 -1.06 16.42 0.42
CA PRO A 57 -0.54 17.21 -0.68
C PRO A 57 -1.62 17.70 -1.65
N LYS A 58 -2.72 16.95 -1.81
CA LYS A 58 -3.86 17.28 -2.66
C LYS A 58 -4.84 18.21 -1.93
N PHE A 59 -5.06 17.98 -0.64
CA PHE A 59 -5.99 18.76 0.18
C PHE A 59 -5.31 19.30 1.46
N PRO A 60 -4.49 20.36 1.37
CA PRO A 60 -3.71 20.86 2.50
C PRO A 60 -4.50 21.26 3.76
N GLU A 61 -5.77 21.62 3.59
CA GLU A 61 -6.67 22.03 4.68
C GLU A 61 -7.35 20.84 5.37
N GLU A 62 -7.23 19.63 4.81
CA GLU A 62 -7.82 18.39 5.32
C GLU A 62 -6.69 17.36 5.55
N PRO A 63 -5.94 17.46 6.66
CA PRO A 63 -4.81 16.58 6.89
C PRO A 63 -5.27 15.14 7.15
N ASP A 64 -4.49 14.19 6.63
CA ASP A 64 -4.72 12.75 6.75
C ASP A 64 -4.42 12.27 8.18
N SER A 65 -5.35 11.55 8.79
CA SER A 65 -5.12 10.83 10.04
C SER A 65 -4.67 9.39 9.79
N TRP A 66 -4.32 8.64 10.85
CA TRP A 66 -3.99 7.21 10.75
C TRP A 66 -5.04 6.38 9.99
N GLN A 67 -6.31 6.82 10.00
CA GLN A 67 -7.42 6.14 9.33
C GLN A 67 -7.26 6.13 7.80
N ARG A 68 -6.62 7.14 7.22
CA ARG A 68 -6.30 7.18 5.78
C ARG A 68 -5.36 6.05 5.39
N PHE A 69 -4.36 5.80 6.23
CA PHE A 69 -3.28 4.85 5.98
C PHE A 69 -3.66 3.42 6.36
N TRP A 70 -4.60 3.26 7.29
CA TRP A 70 -5.09 1.94 7.69
C TRP A 70 -5.83 1.23 6.54
N ASP A 71 -5.48 -0.02 6.33
CA ASP A 71 -6.17 -0.97 5.45
C ASP A 71 -6.08 -2.37 6.09
N VAL A 72 -7.04 -3.24 5.76
CA VAL A 72 -7.01 -4.64 6.20
C VAL A 72 -5.94 -5.42 5.43
N SER A 73 -5.65 -4.99 4.20
CA SER A 73 -4.54 -5.52 3.41
C SER A 73 -3.22 -4.94 3.89
N ASP A 74 -2.35 -5.83 4.36
CA ASP A 74 -0.98 -5.47 4.76
C ASP A 74 -0.22 -4.78 3.64
N GLY A 75 -0.41 -5.23 2.40
CA GLY A 75 0.25 -4.64 1.24
C GLY A 75 -0.25 -3.26 0.88
N CYS A 76 -1.56 -3.04 0.92
CA CYS A 76 -2.10 -1.70 0.69
C CYS A 76 -1.63 -0.72 1.76
N ARG A 77 -1.62 -1.13 3.03
CA ARG A 77 -1.12 -0.32 4.15
C ARG A 77 0.37 0.02 3.97
N ALA A 78 1.20 -0.97 3.65
CA ALA A 78 2.63 -0.76 3.41
C ALA A 78 2.89 0.19 2.24
N LEU A 79 2.18 0.03 1.12
CA LEU A 79 2.31 0.92 -0.04
C LEU A 79 1.86 2.35 0.29
N ARG A 80 0.73 2.53 1.01
CA ARG A 80 0.26 3.86 1.44
C ARG A 80 1.25 4.55 2.36
N MET A 81 1.86 3.83 3.29
CA MET A 81 2.87 4.40 4.18
C MET A 81 4.15 4.76 3.40
N ALA A 82 4.61 3.89 2.50
CA ALA A 82 5.80 4.14 1.69
C ALA A 82 5.64 5.35 0.73
N GLU A 83 4.42 5.69 0.32
CA GLU A 83 4.14 6.86 -0.51
C GLU A 83 4.38 8.20 0.21
N ARG A 84 4.48 8.19 1.54
CA ARG A 84 4.59 9.39 2.36
C ARG A 84 6.02 9.60 2.87
N PRO A 85 6.68 10.72 2.48
CA PRO A 85 8.00 11.04 3.03
C PRO A 85 7.97 11.28 4.55
N GLU A 86 6.82 11.68 5.11
CA GLU A 86 6.67 11.94 6.54
C GLU A 86 6.89 10.71 7.43
N PHE A 87 6.71 9.50 6.87
CA PHE A 87 6.98 8.25 7.58
C PHE A 87 8.43 7.76 7.43
N SER A 88 9.30 8.52 6.74
CA SER A 88 10.72 8.18 6.54
C SER A 88 10.91 6.74 6.05
N PRO A 89 10.32 6.36 4.90
CA PRO A 89 10.35 4.99 4.42
C PRO A 89 11.79 4.49 4.24
N THR A 90 11.99 3.21 4.55
CA THR A 90 13.28 2.53 4.36
C THR A 90 13.52 2.23 2.89
N TYR A 91 14.78 1.95 2.52
CA TYR A 91 15.14 1.56 1.16
C TYR A 91 14.28 0.41 0.61
N GLU A 92 14.03 -0.63 1.41
CA GLU A 92 13.21 -1.77 0.96
C GLU A 92 11.73 -1.38 0.74
N GLU A 93 11.20 -0.45 1.53
CA GLU A 93 9.84 0.07 1.34
C GLU A 93 9.73 0.94 0.09
N GLU A 94 10.71 1.82 -0.13
CA GLU A 94 10.81 2.62 -1.35
C GLU A 94 10.97 1.74 -2.59
N ARG A 95 11.80 0.68 -2.50
CA ARG A 95 12.02 -0.29 -3.58
C ARG A 95 10.73 -1.04 -3.93
N ARG A 96 9.99 -1.53 -2.93
CA ARG A 96 8.68 -2.18 -3.14
C ARG A 96 7.67 -1.23 -3.77
N LEU A 97 7.64 0.02 -3.31
CA LEU A 97 6.77 1.04 -3.89
C LEU A 97 7.14 1.35 -5.35
N ALA A 98 8.43 1.52 -5.65
CA ALA A 98 8.91 1.77 -6.99
C ALA A 98 8.51 0.63 -7.95
N PHE A 99 8.72 -0.62 -7.51
CA PHE A 99 8.30 -1.81 -8.25
C PHE A 99 6.78 -1.83 -8.50
N ALA A 100 5.97 -1.55 -7.49
CA ALA A 100 4.52 -1.49 -7.62
C ALA A 100 4.05 -0.37 -8.58
N LYS A 101 4.74 0.78 -8.58
CA LYS A 101 4.48 1.90 -9.49
C LYS A 101 4.89 1.59 -10.93
N GLU A 102 5.97 0.85 -11.13
CA GLU A 102 6.41 0.39 -12.46
C GLU A 102 5.42 -0.63 -13.04
N HIS A 103 5.03 -1.61 -12.22
CA HIS A 103 4.09 -2.67 -12.56
C HIS A 103 2.64 -2.31 -12.22
N TRP A 104 2.27 -1.04 -12.44
CA TRP A 104 1.02 -0.49 -11.93
C TRP A 104 -0.25 -1.31 -12.25
N PRO A 105 -0.42 -2.01 -13.39
CA PRO A 105 -1.66 -2.77 -13.66
C PRO A 105 -1.93 -3.89 -12.67
N PHE A 106 -0.90 -4.33 -11.93
CA PHE A 106 -1.02 -5.38 -10.90
C PHE A 106 -1.34 -4.83 -9.51
N PHE A 107 -1.13 -3.53 -9.28
CA PHE A 107 -1.24 -2.92 -7.94
C PHE A 107 -2.27 -1.80 -7.87
N TYR A 108 -2.53 -1.12 -8.98
CA TYR A 108 -3.40 0.05 -9.07
C TYR A 108 -4.49 -0.12 -10.12
N ALA A 109 -5.66 0.45 -9.86
CA ALA A 109 -6.80 0.39 -10.77
C ALA A 109 -6.57 1.18 -12.06
N SER A 110 -5.66 2.16 -12.03
CA SER A 110 -5.34 3.02 -13.17
C SER A 110 -3.89 3.53 -13.12
N GLN A 111 -3.43 4.07 -14.24
CA GLN A 111 -2.09 4.64 -14.37
C GLN A 111 -1.86 5.87 -13.46
N GLN A 112 -2.95 6.53 -13.02
CA GLN A 112 -2.89 7.63 -12.04
C GLN A 112 -2.46 7.16 -10.65
N LYS A 113 -2.50 5.84 -10.36
CA LYS A 113 -2.00 5.23 -9.13
C LYS A 113 -2.67 5.76 -7.85
N GLU A 114 -3.96 6.10 -7.94
CA GLU A 114 -4.71 6.67 -6.81
C GLU A 114 -5.44 5.63 -5.97
N THR A 115 -5.77 4.48 -6.57
CA THR A 115 -6.56 3.43 -5.95
C THR A 115 -5.88 2.09 -6.15
N PHE A 116 -5.65 1.36 -5.06
CA PHE A 116 -5.07 0.02 -5.10
C PHE A 116 -6.11 -1.02 -5.52
N LEU A 117 -5.66 -2.02 -6.27
CA LEU A 117 -6.42 -3.24 -6.52
C LEU A 117 -6.19 -4.21 -5.36
N THR A 118 -6.83 -3.98 -4.22
CA THR A 118 -6.60 -4.72 -2.96
C THR A 118 -6.56 -6.24 -3.15
N PHE A 119 -7.46 -6.79 -3.96
CA PHE A 119 -7.53 -8.23 -4.23
C PHE A 119 -6.32 -8.78 -5.02
N TYR A 120 -5.65 -7.96 -5.84
CA TYR A 120 -4.36 -8.35 -6.44
C TYR A 120 -3.23 -8.17 -5.44
N VAL A 121 -3.23 -7.07 -4.71
CA VAL A 121 -2.21 -6.80 -3.69
C VAL A 121 -2.18 -7.95 -2.67
N ASP A 122 -3.32 -8.41 -2.16
CA ASP A 122 -3.38 -9.53 -1.20
C ASP A 122 -2.77 -10.84 -1.72
N VAL A 123 -2.86 -11.09 -3.03
CA VAL A 123 -2.30 -12.30 -3.65
C VAL A 123 -0.80 -12.15 -3.93
N LEU A 124 -0.37 -10.96 -4.35
CA LEU A 124 1.01 -10.71 -4.80
C LEU A 124 1.93 -10.32 -3.64
N TRP A 125 1.43 -9.57 -2.67
CA TRP A 125 2.22 -8.99 -1.58
C TRP A 125 3.01 -10.00 -0.75
N PRO A 126 2.48 -11.19 -0.40
CA PRO A 126 3.24 -12.19 0.34
C PRO A 126 4.51 -12.68 -0.37
N ARG A 127 4.61 -12.46 -1.69
CA ARG A 127 5.75 -12.86 -2.54
C ARG A 127 6.38 -11.65 -3.26
N ILE A 128 6.15 -10.43 -2.76
CA ILE A 128 6.59 -9.21 -3.45
C ILE A 128 8.10 -9.19 -3.69
N ASP A 129 8.89 -9.61 -2.69
CA ASP A 129 10.34 -9.62 -2.78
C ASP A 129 10.85 -10.66 -3.82
N GLU A 130 10.12 -11.76 -4.03
CA GLU A 130 10.41 -12.73 -5.09
C GLU A 130 10.19 -12.11 -6.48
N PHE A 131 9.10 -11.38 -6.68
CA PHE A 131 8.83 -10.71 -7.97
C PHE A 131 9.82 -9.59 -8.27
N ILE A 132 10.24 -8.84 -7.23
CA ILE A 132 11.30 -7.83 -7.36
C ILE A 132 12.62 -8.50 -7.74
N GLN A 133 12.96 -9.64 -7.12
CA GLN A 133 14.17 -10.38 -7.46
C GLN A 133 14.15 -10.87 -8.92
N ILE A 134 13.02 -11.44 -9.38
CA ILE A 134 12.83 -11.85 -10.79
C ILE A 134 13.04 -10.66 -11.73
N HIS A 135 12.52 -9.48 -11.37
CA HIS A 135 12.71 -8.28 -12.18
C HIS A 135 14.18 -7.86 -12.23
N ASP A 136 14.86 -7.81 -11.10
CA ASP A 136 16.26 -7.39 -11.06
C ASP A 136 17.20 -8.35 -11.80
N ASP A 137 16.94 -9.65 -11.71
CA ASP A 137 17.75 -10.68 -12.37
C ASP A 137 17.51 -10.73 -13.88
N GLN A 138 16.27 -10.53 -14.33
CA GLN A 138 15.89 -10.74 -15.73
C GLN A 138 15.67 -9.45 -16.52
N LYS A 139 15.72 -8.26 -15.91
CA LYS A 139 15.46 -6.99 -16.62
C LYS A 139 16.31 -6.75 -17.87
N ALA A 140 17.52 -7.32 -17.92
CA ALA A 140 18.40 -7.20 -19.07
C ALA A 140 17.96 -8.09 -20.25
N ASP A 141 17.41 -9.28 -19.97
CA ASP A 141 17.10 -10.31 -20.96
C ASP A 141 15.60 -10.38 -21.29
N ASP A 142 14.75 -10.32 -20.25
CA ASP A 142 13.28 -10.28 -20.34
C ASP A 142 12.73 -9.30 -19.31
N TYR A 143 12.68 -8.03 -19.69
CA TYR A 143 12.12 -6.93 -18.88
C TYR A 143 10.70 -7.22 -18.38
N PHE A 144 9.92 -8.08 -19.06
CA PHE A 144 8.54 -8.38 -18.70
C PHE A 144 8.38 -9.63 -17.83
N ALA A 145 9.47 -10.31 -17.46
CA ALA A 145 9.46 -11.57 -16.73
C ALA A 145 8.69 -11.50 -15.40
N ALA A 146 8.92 -10.44 -14.61
CA ALA A 146 8.24 -10.26 -13.32
C ALA A 146 6.72 -10.12 -13.48
N GLY A 147 6.27 -9.35 -14.46
CA GLY A 147 4.83 -9.24 -14.76
C GLY A 147 4.22 -10.57 -15.24
N LYS A 148 4.94 -11.38 -16.03
CA LYS A 148 4.50 -12.73 -16.41
C LYS A 148 4.37 -13.63 -15.18
N ALA A 149 5.32 -13.57 -14.25
CA ALA A 149 5.27 -14.32 -13.00
C ALA A 149 4.08 -13.88 -12.13
N MET A 150 3.81 -12.57 -12.02
CA MET A 150 2.64 -12.03 -11.31
C MET A 150 1.32 -12.44 -11.98
N GLN A 151 1.23 -12.45 -13.31
CA GLN A 151 0.05 -12.99 -14.01
C GLN A 151 -0.18 -14.47 -13.65
N GLY A 152 0.89 -15.27 -13.62
CA GLY A 152 0.84 -16.67 -13.21
C GLY A 152 0.27 -16.83 -11.80
N ALA A 153 0.74 -16.02 -10.85
CA ALA A 153 0.25 -16.03 -9.48
C ALA A 153 -1.24 -15.65 -9.37
N LEU A 154 -1.67 -14.59 -10.07
CA LEU A 154 -3.08 -14.17 -10.10
C LEU A 154 -3.97 -15.24 -10.72
N ARG A 155 -3.55 -15.86 -11.84
CA ARG A 155 -4.31 -16.96 -12.47
C ARG A 155 -4.39 -18.19 -11.59
N ALA A 156 -3.32 -18.54 -10.88
CA ALA A 156 -3.33 -19.63 -9.91
C ALA A 156 -4.32 -19.37 -8.76
N ALA A 157 -4.49 -18.11 -8.37
CA ALA A 157 -5.52 -17.65 -7.43
C ALA A 157 -6.92 -17.52 -8.05
N LYS A 158 -7.11 -17.91 -9.32
CA LYS A 158 -8.37 -17.81 -10.09
C LYS A 158 -8.85 -16.37 -10.32
N LEU A 159 -7.91 -15.43 -10.38
CA LEU A 159 -8.19 -14.02 -10.69
C LEU A 159 -7.88 -13.70 -12.17
N SER A 160 -8.57 -12.68 -12.69
CA SER A 160 -8.40 -12.20 -14.06
C SER A 160 -7.13 -11.35 -14.19
N ALA A 161 -5.97 -11.97 -14.40
CA ALA A 161 -4.72 -11.23 -14.53
C ALA A 161 -4.78 -10.13 -15.62
N PRO A 162 -4.21 -8.93 -15.37
CA PRO A 162 -4.17 -7.84 -16.35
C PRO A 162 -3.33 -8.24 -17.56
N GLU A 163 -3.56 -7.61 -18.70
CA GLU A 163 -2.74 -7.80 -19.90
C GLU A 163 -1.31 -7.26 -19.66
N TRP A 164 -0.30 -8.05 -20.04
CA TRP A 164 1.11 -7.72 -19.86
C TRP A 164 1.94 -8.42 -20.94
N PRO A 165 2.83 -7.72 -21.66
CA PRO A 165 3.19 -6.30 -21.54
C PRO A 165 2.06 -5.34 -21.96
N ILE A 166 2.11 -4.09 -21.49
CA ILE A 166 1.15 -3.06 -21.92
C ILE A 166 1.47 -2.68 -23.37
N HIS A 167 0.67 -3.13 -24.33
CA HIS A 167 0.75 -2.64 -25.69
C HIS A 167 0.20 -1.20 -25.72
N ALA A 168 1.05 -0.23 -26.03
CA ALA A 168 0.60 1.14 -26.24
C ALA A 168 -0.44 1.15 -27.37
N LYS A 169 -1.67 1.59 -27.09
CA LYS A 169 -2.65 1.83 -28.15
C LYS A 169 -2.07 2.88 -29.11
N PRO A 170 -2.08 2.65 -30.44
CA PRO A 170 -1.57 3.63 -31.39
C PRO A 170 -2.29 4.96 -31.18
N LYS A 171 -1.51 6.03 -31.07
CA LYS A 171 -2.02 7.40 -30.91
C LYS A 171 -2.97 7.66 -32.10
N PRO A 172 -4.22 8.10 -31.89
CA PRO A 172 -5.09 8.42 -33.01
C PRO A 172 -4.39 9.49 -33.86
N SER A 173 -4.14 9.16 -35.13
CA SER A 173 -3.65 10.12 -36.11
C SER A 173 -4.67 11.27 -36.14
N GLY A 174 -4.27 12.44 -35.64
CA GLY A 174 -5.07 13.65 -35.81
C GLY A 174 -5.35 13.90 -37.29
N PRO A 175 -6.43 14.63 -37.62
CA PRO A 175 -6.74 14.93 -39.02
C PRO A 175 -5.55 15.64 -39.69
N PRO A 176 -5.36 15.44 -41.01
CA PRO A 176 -4.26 16.09 -41.72
C PRO A 176 -4.36 17.60 -41.53
N ARG A 177 -3.22 18.26 -41.25
CA ARG A 177 -3.12 19.72 -41.35
C ARG A 177 -3.31 20.07 -42.81
N ASP A 178 -4.45 20.66 -43.16
CA ASP A 178 -4.59 21.39 -44.42
C ASP A 178 -3.61 22.57 -44.38
N LEU A 179 -2.49 22.39 -45.07
CA LEU A 179 -1.55 23.43 -45.46
C LEU A 179 -2.05 23.98 -46.78
N ASP A 180 -3.02 24.88 -46.74
CA ASP A 180 -3.28 25.87 -47.79
C ASP A 180 -4.32 26.85 -47.23
N ASP A 181 -3.89 28.09 -46.94
CA ASP A 181 -4.51 29.27 -47.52
C ASP A 181 -3.86 30.58 -47.02
N GLU A 182 -3.42 31.37 -48.00
CA GLU A 182 -3.15 32.81 -48.01
C GLU A 182 -1.89 33.39 -47.33
N ILE A 183 -0.83 33.55 -48.15
CA ILE A 183 0.06 34.70 -48.06
C ILE A 183 -0.44 35.76 -49.07
N PRO A 184 -0.95 36.93 -48.64
CA PRO A 184 -1.12 38.07 -49.53
C PRO A 184 0.15 38.94 -49.54
N PHE A 185 0.57 39.31 -50.75
CA PHE A 185 1.66 40.24 -51.06
C PHE A 185 1.34 41.69 -50.65
#